data_AF-A0A969H369-F1
#
_entry.id   AF-A0A969H369-F1
#
_cell.length_a   1.000
_cell.length_b   1.000
_cell.length_c   1.000
_cell.angle_alpha   90.00
_cell.angle_beta   90.00
_cell.angle_gamma   90.00
#
_symmetry.space_group_name_H-M   'P 1'
#
loop_
_entity.id
_entity.type
_entity.pdbx_description
1 polymer ?
#
loop_
_entity_poly.entity_id
_entity_poly.type
_entity_poly.pdbx_seq_one_letter_code
_entity_poly.pdbx_strand_id
1 'polypeptide(L)'
;MTVTLYLMDTAGFHAMDERINQEETIDAGDAGVVNRVISLLEATAWPADLQAQADELKDALSQYAEALANDDVAAAKPLATQAHDLQHGLSHAAGAWLSGESGAPSTAQKGNIAIVTSTVPNTEARFTRCS
;
A
#
# COMPACT_ATOMS: atom_id res chain seq x y z
N MET A 1 12.39 -12.93 2.96
CA MET A 1 11.08 -12.24 3.05
C MET A 1 10.65 -11.98 4.50
N THR A 2 10.47 -12.96 5.39
CA THR A 2 9.97 -12.70 6.76
C THR A 2 10.81 -11.71 7.58
N VAL A 3 12.15 -11.81 7.50
CA VAL A 3 13.06 -10.82 8.10
C VAL A 3 12.85 -9.43 7.51
N THR A 4 12.66 -9.35 6.19
CA THR A 4 12.35 -8.09 5.48
C THR A 4 11.05 -7.47 5.98
N LEU A 5 9.99 -8.26 6.13
CA LEU A 5 8.71 -7.79 6.66
C LEU A 5 8.89 -7.21 8.05
N TYR A 6 9.56 -7.93 8.96
CA TYR A 6 9.82 -7.44 10.32
C TYR A 6 10.60 -6.11 10.32
N LEU A 7 11.66 -6.00 9.52
CA LEU A 7 12.49 -4.78 9.45
C LEU A 7 11.74 -3.61 8.80
N MET A 8 10.89 -3.89 7.82
CA MET A 8 10.06 -2.89 7.15
C MET A 8 8.93 -2.40 8.06
N ASP A 9 8.23 -3.31 8.74
CA ASP A 9 7.12 -3.00 9.67
C ASP A 9 7.60 -2.17 10.88
N THR A 10 8.87 -2.30 11.23
CA THR A 10 9.50 -1.56 12.33
C THR A 10 10.27 -0.32 11.86
N ALA A 11 10.20 0.04 10.57
CA ALA A 11 10.89 1.20 10.02
C ALA A 11 10.26 2.54 10.43
N GLY A 12 9.03 2.54 10.94
CA GLY A 12 8.39 3.72 11.52
C GLY A 12 7.70 4.64 10.52
N PHE A 13 7.27 4.14 9.35
CA PHE A 13 6.62 4.96 8.31
C PHE A 13 5.37 5.69 8.80
N HIS A 14 4.54 5.07 9.66
CA HIS A 14 3.39 5.73 10.26
C HIS A 14 3.78 6.99 11.06
N ALA A 15 4.81 6.88 11.91
CA ALA A 15 5.28 8.01 12.71
C ALA A 15 5.89 9.13 11.84
N MET A 16 6.61 8.76 10.77
CA MET A 16 7.10 9.74 9.80
C MET A 16 5.97 10.46 9.08
N ASP A 17 4.94 9.71 8.64
CA ASP A 17 3.74 10.24 7.99
C ASP A 17 3.02 11.24 8.90
N GLU A 18 2.72 10.85 10.14
CA GLU A 18 2.09 11.74 11.12
C GLU A 18 2.93 13.00 11.35
N ARG A 19 4.23 12.85 11.64
CA ARG A 19 5.13 13.99 11.89
C ARG A 19 5.23 14.93 10.70
N ILE A 20 5.49 14.42 9.50
CA ILE A 20 5.66 15.26 8.30
C ILE A 20 4.34 15.92 7.92
N ASN A 21 3.20 15.21 8.05
CA ASN A 21 1.90 15.78 7.67
C ASN A 21 1.33 16.77 8.68
N GLN A 22 1.55 16.55 9.98
CA GLN A 22 0.96 17.35 11.06
C GLN A 22 1.92 18.43 11.58
N GLU A 23 3.21 18.12 11.66
CA GLU A 23 4.24 18.99 12.24
C GLU A 23 5.16 19.61 11.18
N GLU A 24 5.03 19.22 9.91
CA GLU A 24 5.80 19.74 8.78
C GLU A 24 7.32 19.63 9.00
N THR A 25 7.74 18.57 9.69
CA THR A 25 9.12 18.36 10.12
C THR A 25 9.69 17.06 9.52
N ILE A 26 10.82 17.20 8.80
CA ILE A 26 11.67 16.09 8.37
C ILE A 26 12.82 15.97 9.38
N ASP A 27 13.00 14.80 9.97
CA ASP A 27 14.07 14.56 10.94
C ASP A 27 15.36 14.12 10.24
N ALA A 28 16.48 14.55 10.82
CA ALA A 28 17.79 14.11 10.37
C ALA A 28 17.90 12.57 10.46
N GLY A 29 18.04 11.92 9.30
CA GLY A 29 18.16 10.47 9.19
C GLY A 29 16.96 9.76 8.57
N ASP A 30 15.82 10.44 8.37
CA ASP A 30 14.63 9.85 7.73
C ASP A 30 14.98 9.23 6.38
N ALA A 31 15.68 9.97 5.51
CA ALA A 31 16.12 9.48 4.20
C ALA A 31 16.98 8.21 4.32
N GLY A 32 17.80 8.09 5.37
CA GLY A 32 18.61 6.90 5.62
C GLY A 32 17.80 5.67 6.01
N VAL A 33 16.71 5.87 6.75
CA VAL A 33 15.75 4.81 7.08
C VAL A 33 15.01 4.34 5.83
N VAL A 34 14.50 5.28 5.02
CA VAL A 34 13.81 4.96 3.76
C VAL A 34 14.72 4.17 2.81
N ASN A 35 15.96 4.65 2.60
CA ASN A 35 16.93 3.97 1.75
C ASN A 35 17.28 2.56 2.24
N ARG A 36 17.32 2.33 3.56
CA ARG A 36 17.52 0.98 4.10
C ARG A 36 16.39 0.04 3.69
N VAL A 37 15.14 0.50 3.73
CA VAL A 37 13.99 -0.32 3.32
C VAL A 37 14.03 -0.61 1.83
N ILE A 38 14.39 0.38 0.98
CA ILE A 38 14.61 0.16 -0.47
C ILE A 38 15.60 -0.99 -0.69
N SER A 39 16.76 -0.97 -0.04
CA SER A 39 17.76 -2.04 -0.18
C SER A 39 17.25 -3.40 0.30
N LEU A 40 16.40 -3.42 1.34
CA LEU A 40 15.77 -4.66 1.80
C LEU A 40 14.77 -5.22 0.78
N LEU A 41 13.95 -4.35 0.18
CA LEU A 41 12.99 -4.75 -0.87
C LEU A 41 13.72 -5.36 -2.06
N GLU A 42 14.82 -4.73 -2.51
CA GLU A 42 15.66 -5.21 -3.63
C GLU A 42 16.37 -6.53 -3.33
N ALA A 43 16.88 -6.70 -2.10
CA ALA A 43 17.60 -7.91 -1.70
C ALA A 43 16.68 -9.12 -1.45
N THR A 44 15.36 -8.89 -1.39
CA THR A 44 14.39 -9.93 -1.06
C THR A 44 13.87 -10.61 -2.30
N ALA A 45 14.04 -11.94 -2.37
CA ALA A 45 13.28 -12.75 -3.32
C ALA A 45 11.81 -12.80 -2.90
N TRP A 46 10.95 -12.11 -3.64
CA TRP A 46 9.49 -12.10 -3.40
C TRP A 46 8.80 -13.24 -4.16
N PRO A 47 7.73 -13.83 -3.60
CA PRO A 47 6.79 -14.64 -4.36
C PRO A 47 6.19 -13.84 -5.52
N ALA A 48 5.87 -14.51 -6.63
CA ALA A 48 5.32 -13.86 -7.82
C ALA A 48 4.07 -13.00 -7.52
N ASP A 49 3.21 -13.48 -6.62
CA ASP A 49 1.96 -12.81 -6.22
C ASP A 49 2.19 -11.49 -5.42
N LEU A 50 3.40 -11.28 -4.90
CA LEU A 50 3.77 -10.12 -4.09
C LEU A 50 4.79 -9.20 -4.77
N GLN A 51 5.40 -9.65 -5.87
CA GLN A 51 6.46 -8.92 -6.55
C GLN A 51 6.00 -7.53 -7.00
N ALA A 52 4.79 -7.43 -7.57
CA ALA A 52 4.26 -6.15 -8.05
C ALA A 52 4.10 -5.12 -6.92
N GLN A 53 3.56 -5.53 -5.77
CA GLN A 53 3.39 -4.65 -4.61
C GLN A 53 4.75 -4.26 -3.99
N ALA A 54 5.72 -5.17 -3.99
CA ALA A 54 7.07 -4.87 -3.52
C ALA A 54 7.76 -3.84 -4.42
N ASP A 55 7.60 -3.95 -5.73
CA ASP A 55 8.13 -2.96 -6.68
C ASP A 55 7.41 -1.61 -6.58
N GLU A 56 6.07 -1.61 -6.44
CA GLU A 56 5.30 -0.38 -6.25
C GLU A 56 5.73 0.37 -4.99
N LEU A 57 5.91 -0.34 -3.87
CA LEU A 57 6.43 0.27 -2.64
C LEU A 57 7.85 0.82 -2.85
N LYS A 58 8.75 0.05 -3.48
CA LYS A 58 10.13 0.50 -3.74
C LYS A 58 10.19 1.78 -4.57
N ASP A 59 9.34 1.89 -5.59
CA ASP A 59 9.29 3.07 -6.45
C ASP A 59 8.75 4.30 -5.71
N ALA A 60 7.75 4.13 -4.84
CA ALA A 60 7.26 5.19 -3.97
C ALA A 60 8.31 5.63 -2.94
N LEU A 61 9.01 4.67 -2.31
CA LEU A 61 10.07 4.95 -1.36
C LEU A 61 11.25 5.67 -2.01
N SER A 62 11.55 5.41 -3.28
CA SER A 62 12.62 6.08 -4.01
C SER A 62 12.33 7.57 -4.20
N GLN A 63 11.10 7.92 -4.59
CA GLN A 63 10.65 9.31 -4.67
C GLN A 63 10.62 9.96 -3.29
N TYR A 64 10.16 9.23 -2.28
CA TYR A 64 10.11 9.72 -0.91
C TYR A 64 11.51 10.01 -0.36
N ALA A 65 12.48 9.12 -0.58
CA ALA A 65 13.86 9.32 -0.19
C ALA A 65 14.49 10.55 -0.83
N GLU A 66 14.16 10.85 -2.09
CA GLU A 66 14.61 12.06 -2.77
C GLU A 66 14.02 13.33 -2.13
N ALA A 67 12.70 13.34 -1.85
CA ALA A 67 12.07 14.47 -1.17
C ALA A 67 12.68 14.71 0.22
N LEU A 68 12.91 13.64 0.99
CA LEU A 68 13.56 13.71 2.31
C LEU A 68 15.01 14.22 2.21
N ALA A 69 15.78 13.76 1.23
CA ALA A 69 17.17 14.18 1.05
C ALA A 69 17.32 15.66 0.67
N ASN A 70 16.28 16.26 0.10
CA ASN A 70 16.22 17.66 -0.28
C ASN A 70 15.53 18.55 0.77
N ASP A 71 15.15 18.00 1.93
CA ASP A 71 14.32 18.67 2.94
C ASP A 71 13.02 19.29 2.35
N ASP A 72 12.48 18.69 1.28
CA ASP A 72 11.27 19.17 0.59
C ASP A 72 10.02 18.63 1.28
N VAL A 73 9.60 19.31 2.36
CA VAL A 73 8.41 18.96 3.13
C VAL A 73 7.15 18.90 2.27
N ALA A 74 6.99 19.81 1.31
CA ALA A 74 5.80 19.87 0.47
C ALA A 74 5.67 18.63 -0.42
N ALA A 75 6.78 18.15 -0.98
CA ALA A 75 6.83 16.90 -1.73
C ALA A 75 6.74 15.68 -0.81
N ALA A 76 7.38 15.72 0.37
CA ALA A 76 7.44 14.60 1.30
C ALA A 76 6.08 14.24 1.91
N LYS A 77 5.20 15.21 2.18
CA LYS A 77 3.86 14.98 2.78
C LYS A 77 3.02 13.90 2.09
N PRO A 78 2.66 14.03 0.80
CA PRO A 78 1.87 13.00 0.12
C PRO A 78 2.63 11.68 -0.06
N LEU A 79 3.96 11.73 -0.18
CA LEU A 79 4.82 10.55 -0.32
C LEU A 79 4.94 9.74 0.98
N ALA A 80 4.92 10.41 2.14
CA ALA A 80 4.95 9.76 3.44
C ALA A 80 3.67 8.93 3.66
N THR A 81 2.50 9.51 3.37
CA THR A 81 1.21 8.79 3.42
C THR A 81 1.20 7.62 2.43
N GLN A 82 1.64 7.85 1.19
CA GLN A 82 1.69 6.78 0.18
C GLN A 82 2.63 5.64 0.61
N ALA A 83 3.81 5.95 1.14
CA ALA A 83 4.77 4.96 1.62
C ALA A 83 4.20 4.13 2.79
N HIS A 84 3.56 4.80 3.75
CA HIS A 84 2.86 4.19 4.88
C HIS A 84 1.75 3.23 4.41
N ASP A 85 0.87 3.67 3.51
CA ASP A 85 -0.24 2.85 2.99
C ASP A 85 0.25 1.65 2.17
N LEU A 86 1.22 1.86 1.27
CA LEU A 86 1.78 0.78 0.46
C LEU A 86 2.52 -0.24 1.31
N GLN A 87 3.22 0.20 2.35
CA GLN A 87 3.86 -0.69 3.31
C GLN A 87 2.83 -1.56 4.02
N HIS A 88 1.75 -0.97 4.54
CA HIS A 88 0.66 -1.75 5.13
C HIS A 88 0.08 -2.76 4.13
N GLY A 89 -0.17 -2.33 2.90
CA GLY A 89 -0.68 -3.19 1.84
C GLY A 89 0.21 -4.40 1.58
N LEU A 90 1.52 -4.18 1.45
CA LEU A 90 2.50 -5.26 1.24
C LEU A 90 2.58 -6.20 2.44
N SER A 91 2.63 -5.67 3.67
CA SER A 91 2.71 -6.49 4.88
C SER A 91 1.46 -7.35 5.09
N HIS A 92 0.28 -6.79 4.84
CA HIS A 92 -0.98 -7.55 4.87
C HIS A 92 -1.01 -8.66 3.81
N ALA A 93 -0.64 -8.34 2.57
CA ALA A 93 -0.60 -9.32 1.48
C ALA A 93 0.42 -10.45 1.77
N ALA A 94 1.59 -10.11 2.30
CA ALA A 94 2.60 -11.08 2.67
C ALA A 94 2.17 -11.95 3.86
N GLY A 95 1.47 -11.38 4.85
CA GLY A 95 0.88 -12.13 5.95
C GLY A 95 -0.18 -13.14 5.51
N ALA A 96 -1.07 -12.73 4.60
CA ALA A 96 -2.07 -13.62 4.00
C ALA A 96 -1.40 -14.75 3.21
N TRP A 97 -0.38 -14.43 2.41
CA TRP A 97 0.40 -15.42 1.65
C TRP A 97 1.09 -16.43 2.57
N LEU A 98 1.73 -15.98 3.65
CA LEU A 98 2.38 -16.84 4.64
C LEU A 98 1.39 -17.76 5.37
N SER A 99 0.16 -17.30 5.57
CA SER A 99 -0.91 -18.07 6.21
C SER A 99 -1.59 -19.07 5.28
N GLY A 100 -1.25 -19.06 3.98
CA GLY A 100 -1.87 -19.92 2.96
C GLY A 100 -3.27 -19.45 2.53
N GLU A 101 -3.67 -18.23 2.90
CA GLU A 101 -4.96 -17.62 2.54
C GLU A 101 -4.89 -16.94 1.15
N SER A 102 -4.19 -17.54 0.19
CA SER A 102 -3.94 -16.93 -1.11
C SER A 102 -5.24 -16.65 -1.87
N GLY A 103 -5.63 -15.37 -1.88
CA GLY A 103 -6.79 -14.85 -2.61
C GLY A 103 -6.80 -13.33 -2.75
N ALA A 104 -6.22 -12.84 -3.84
CA ALA A 104 -6.45 -11.54 -4.51
C ALA A 104 -5.97 -10.22 -3.83
N PRO A 105 -5.55 -9.23 -4.63
CA PRO A 105 -4.94 -7.99 -4.17
C PRO A 105 -5.92 -7.13 -3.36
N SER A 106 -5.49 -6.70 -2.17
CA SER A 106 -6.09 -5.56 -1.49
C SER A 106 -5.87 -4.33 -2.37
N THR A 107 -6.91 -3.89 -3.07
CA THR A 107 -6.89 -2.59 -3.73
C THR A 107 -6.67 -1.54 -2.65
N ALA A 108 -5.50 -0.90 -2.65
CA ALA A 108 -5.34 0.43 -2.09
C ALA A 108 -6.57 1.25 -2.50
N GLN A 109 -7.32 1.71 -1.51
CA GLN A 109 -8.63 2.33 -1.69
C GLN A 109 -8.45 3.66 -2.43
N LYS A 110 -8.33 3.60 -3.76
CA LYS A 110 -8.65 4.72 -4.64
C LYS A 110 -10.13 5.00 -4.40
N GLY A 111 -10.40 6.06 -3.64
CA GLY A 111 -11.74 6.59 -3.53
C GLY A 111 -12.34 6.73 -4.92
N ASN A 112 -13.55 6.20 -5.12
CA ASN A 112 -14.49 6.71 -6.10
C ASN A 112 -15.87 6.03 -6.00
N ILE A 113 -16.88 6.90 -5.87
CA ILE A 113 -18.10 6.93 -6.69
C ILE A 113 -18.96 5.66 -6.70
N ALA A 114 -20.11 5.76 -6.02
CA ALA A 114 -21.20 4.82 -6.07
C ALA A 114 -21.69 4.58 -7.51
N ILE A 115 -21.55 3.36 -8.01
CA ILE A 115 -22.36 2.85 -9.12
C ILE A 115 -23.31 1.81 -8.55
N VAL A 116 -24.58 2.21 -8.44
CA VAL A 116 -25.71 1.34 -8.14
C VAL A 116 -25.94 0.42 -9.34
N THR A 117 -25.77 -0.89 -9.17
CA THR A 117 -26.37 -1.87 -10.08
C THR A 117 -27.28 -2.79 -9.28
N SER A 118 -28.58 -2.49 -9.36
CA SER A 118 -29.66 -3.32 -8.85
C SER A 118 -29.74 -4.59 -9.71
N THR A 119 -29.53 -5.76 -9.09
CA THR A 119 -29.82 -7.05 -9.69
C THR A 119 -31.23 -7.46 -9.27
N VAL A 120 -32.17 -7.53 -10.21
CA VAL A 120 -33.51 -8.06 -9.97
C VAL A 120 -33.52 -9.54 -10.38
N PRO A 121 -33.93 -10.49 -9.52
CA PRO A 121 -34.01 -11.90 -9.91
C PRO A 121 -35.23 -12.19 -10.78
N ASN A 122 -34.97 -12.95 -11.84
CA ASN A 122 -35.92 -13.48 -12.81
C ASN A 122 -36.90 -14.44 -12.10
N THR A 123 -38.21 -14.12 -12.10
CA THR A 123 -39.26 -15.02 -11.59
C THR A 123 -40.31 -15.25 -12.67
N GLU A 124 -40.38 -16.51 -13.11
CA GLU A 124 -41.48 -17.27 -13.74
C GLU A 124 -42.49 -16.53 -14.64
N ALA A 125 -42.41 -16.84 -15.95
CA ALA A 125 -43.50 -16.64 -16.89
C ALA A 125 -44.66 -17.62 -16.60
N ARG A 126 -45.76 -17.12 -16.03
CA ARG A 126 -47.07 -17.79 -16.07
C ARG A 126 -47.94 -17.12 -17.13
N PHE A 127 -48.24 -17.88 -18.17
CA PHE A 127 -49.33 -17.63 -19.12
C PHE A 127 -50.66 -17.50 -18.37
N THR A 128 -51.38 -16.40 -18.56
CA THR A 128 -52.87 -16.39 -18.49
C THR A 128 -53.40 -15.28 -19.41
N ARG A 129 -54.16 -15.68 -20.43
CA ARG A 129 -55.01 -14.81 -21.27
C ARG A 129 -56.28 -14.45 -20.50
N CYS A 130 -56.76 -13.21 -20.66
CA CYS A 130 -58.14 -12.69 -20.59
C CYS A 130 -58.01 -11.15 -20.68
N SER A 131 -58.75 -10.36 -21.46
CA SER A 131 -59.92 -10.51 -22.32
C SER A 131 -59.85 -9.46 -23.42
#